data_AF-A0A4R1JWY4-F1
#
_entry.id   AF-A0A4R1JWY4-F1
#
_cell.length_a   1.000
_cell.length_b   1.000
_cell.length_c   1.000
_cell.angle_alpha   90.00
_cell.angle_beta   90.00
_cell.angle_gamma   90.00
#
_symmetry.space_group_name_H-M   'P 1'
#
loop_
_entity.id
_entity.type
_entity.pdbx_description
1 polymer ?
#
loop_
_entity_poly.entity_id
_entity_poly.type
_entity_poly.pdbx_seq_one_letter_code
_entity_poly.pdbx_strand_id
1 'polypeptide(L)'
;MIKKITYRIIILLALVSFTACQNDDAPTANVDAMVAEPGDLLNQAFPLNKVRVEGEGLKGLKKITLDNKIDISFNPNYNSDKAFIFTIPFDEKLGSRFGVQPITFITGSGSVTKNIEILQPVPTITKTTPAVATPGFPLEIEGTWFYNISSITLGGKTLSYTLKSSTSIIIGLPSDAVTGSELVVTTPGGSAKKTINFATVVLVSDFDGNGSRRDWTAYGDIDSFNANTTGGPSGSYATLVWAGSTANGYNGSSAGGGASFLNASNNDASKTFIDIDVSANVVGAQFAIQLNTIDGVNYGYNFKVTDVNWATKTILLSDFKDNYGFGSNTAATVDPSKINEIKVGVAQGDSPNPSAIKYDNIKIRYQ
;
A
#
# COMPACT_ATOMS: atom_id res chain seq x y z
N MET A 1 69.70 73.05 75.23
CA MET A 1 68.57 73.21 74.28
C MET A 1 68.48 71.92 73.50
N ILE A 2 67.46 71.07 73.50
CA ILE A 2 66.00 71.10 73.79
C ILE A 2 65.65 69.63 74.19
N LYS A 3 65.24 69.33 75.44
CA LYS A 3 63.87 68.90 75.89
C LYS A 3 63.17 67.93 74.91
N LYS A 4 62.66 66.73 75.22
CA LYS A 4 61.87 66.16 76.36
C LYS A 4 61.64 64.64 76.03
N ILE A 5 61.69 63.67 76.97
CA ILE A 5 60.57 63.11 77.79
C ILE A 5 59.43 62.55 76.88
N THR A 6 58.90 61.30 76.89
CA THR A 6 58.93 60.09 77.76
C THR A 6 58.14 58.92 77.10
N TYR A 7 58.35 57.72 77.65
CA TYR A 7 57.44 56.56 77.84
C TYR A 7 57.06 55.59 76.69
N ARG A 8 57.10 54.31 77.09
CA ARG A 8 56.95 53.02 76.40
C ARG A 8 55.49 52.70 76.06
N ILE A 9 55.26 51.78 75.10
CA ILE A 9 54.23 50.70 75.17
C ILE A 9 54.58 49.61 74.13
N ILE A 10 54.47 48.36 74.56
CA ILE A 10 54.65 47.10 73.82
C ILE A 10 53.41 46.85 72.95
N ILE A 11 53.57 46.52 71.65
CA ILE A 11 52.54 45.84 70.86
C ILE A 11 53.16 44.80 69.92
N LEU A 12 52.74 43.56 70.15
CA LEU A 12 52.82 42.37 69.31
C LEU A 12 52.09 42.64 67.98
N LEU A 13 52.73 42.44 66.81
CA LEU A 13 52.04 42.53 65.52
C LEU A 13 52.17 41.22 64.73
N ALA A 14 51.03 40.56 64.63
CA ALA A 14 50.79 39.31 63.94
C ALA A 14 50.80 39.47 62.41
N LEU A 15 51.16 38.37 61.74
CA LEU A 15 50.97 38.10 60.32
C LEU A 15 49.56 38.51 59.86
N VAL A 16 49.48 39.30 58.79
CA VAL A 16 48.27 39.44 57.98
C VAL A 16 48.58 38.90 56.59
N SER A 17 48.24 37.63 56.37
CA SER A 17 48.09 37.04 55.05
C SER A 17 46.80 37.57 54.42
N PHE A 18 46.92 38.23 53.27
CA PHE A 18 45.79 38.61 52.42
C PHE A 18 45.18 37.35 51.80
N THR A 19 43.96 36.99 52.20
CA THR A 19 43.09 36.10 51.44
C THR A 19 42.22 36.96 50.53
N ALA A 20 42.58 37.07 49.25
CA ALA A 20 41.66 37.50 48.22
C ALA A 20 40.79 36.29 47.84
N CYS A 21 39.55 36.23 48.34
CA CYS A 21 38.55 35.34 47.75
C CYS A 21 38.19 35.90 46.36
N GLN A 22 38.69 35.27 45.30
CA GLN A 22 37.99 35.31 44.02
C GLN A 22 36.69 34.53 44.23
N ASN A 23 35.55 35.22 44.11
CA ASN A 23 34.29 34.55 43.81
C ASN A 23 34.43 33.99 42.39
N ASP A 24 34.97 32.77 42.27
CA ASP A 24 34.69 31.92 41.14
C ASP A 24 33.20 31.54 41.26
N ASP A 25 32.33 32.38 40.71
CA ASP A 25 30.94 32.00 40.49
C ASP A 25 30.97 30.70 39.69
N ALA A 26 30.50 29.61 40.30
CA ALA A 26 30.47 28.31 39.65
C ALA A 26 29.76 28.45 38.29
N PRO A 27 30.30 27.87 37.20
CA PRO A 27 29.77 28.08 35.86
C PRO A 27 28.31 27.64 35.83
N THR A 28 27.41 28.60 35.57
CA THR A 28 25.99 28.31 35.38
C THR A 28 25.82 27.58 34.07
N ALA A 29 24.93 26.58 34.05
CA ALA A 29 24.71 25.81 32.84
C ALA A 29 24.24 26.72 31.69
N ASN A 30 24.86 26.59 30.52
CA ASN A 30 24.48 27.27 29.29
C ASN A 30 24.52 26.29 28.11
N VAL A 31 23.55 26.44 27.21
CA VAL A 31 23.47 25.67 25.96
C VAL A 31 23.64 26.64 24.81
N ASP A 32 24.67 26.42 24.01
CA ASP A 32 25.02 27.23 22.83
C ASP A 32 24.33 26.71 21.58
N ALA A 33 24.33 25.39 21.39
CA ALA A 33 23.74 24.75 20.22
C ALA A 33 23.13 23.39 20.55
N MET A 34 22.06 23.06 19.83
CA MET A 34 21.54 21.70 19.72
C MET A 34 21.59 21.32 18.25
N VAL A 35 22.38 20.32 17.90
CA VAL A 35 22.61 19.90 16.51
C VAL A 35 22.08 18.47 16.33
N ALA A 36 21.12 18.29 15.43
CA ALA A 36 20.54 16.99 15.14
C ALA A 36 21.22 16.29 13.97
N GLU A 37 21.46 14.98 14.12
CA GLU A 37 22.02 14.11 13.10
C GLU A 37 21.00 13.03 12.69
N PRO A 38 20.91 12.69 11.38
CA PRO A 38 21.65 13.28 10.26
C PRO A 38 21.14 14.69 9.87
N GLY A 39 21.99 15.47 9.17
CA GLY A 39 21.61 16.73 8.53
C GLY A 39 22.09 18.01 9.21
N ASP A 40 22.79 17.89 10.34
CA ASP A 40 23.34 19.02 11.12
C ASP A 40 22.33 20.15 11.37
N LEU A 41 21.08 19.77 11.65
CA LEU A 41 19.99 20.72 11.86
C LEU A 41 20.19 21.43 13.20
N LEU A 42 20.29 22.76 13.16
CA LEU A 42 20.48 23.59 14.34
C LEU A 42 19.13 23.93 14.99
N ASN A 43 18.96 23.54 16.26
CA ASN A 43 17.74 23.73 17.06
C ASN A 43 16.47 23.16 16.39
N GLN A 44 16.63 22.24 15.47
CA GLN A 44 15.54 21.49 14.85
C GLN A 44 15.93 20.01 14.82
N ALA A 45 14.94 19.11 14.88
CA ALA A 45 15.18 17.68 14.78
C ALA A 45 13.96 16.96 14.22
N PHE A 46 14.18 15.84 13.54
CA PHE A 46 13.10 14.88 13.30
C PHE A 46 12.94 13.96 14.51
N PRO A 47 11.76 13.35 14.68
CA PRO A 47 11.57 12.18 15.52
C PRO A 47 12.70 11.16 15.37
N LEU A 48 13.18 10.62 16.49
CA LEU A 48 14.21 9.58 16.56
C LEU A 48 15.61 10.03 16.12
N ASN A 49 15.81 11.29 15.71
CA ASN A 49 17.16 11.83 15.48
C ASN A 49 17.94 11.87 16.79
N LYS A 50 19.25 11.67 16.67
CA LYS A 50 20.20 11.99 17.75
C LYS A 50 20.44 13.49 17.74
N VAL A 51 20.47 14.09 18.92
CA VAL A 51 20.75 15.51 19.12
C VAL A 51 21.98 15.62 20.01
N ARG A 52 23.02 16.25 19.50
CA ARG A 52 24.20 16.68 20.25
C ARG A 52 23.94 18.08 20.81
N VAL A 53 24.04 18.22 22.12
CA VAL A 53 23.95 19.52 22.79
C VAL A 53 25.36 19.96 23.12
N GLU A 54 25.68 21.21 22.82
CA GLU A 54 26.98 21.84 23.06
C GLU A 54 26.80 23.10 23.93
N GLY A 55 27.74 23.33 24.85
CA GLY A 55 27.72 24.48 25.75
C GLY A 55 28.74 24.37 26.88
N GLU A 56 28.41 24.93 28.04
CA GLU A 56 29.26 24.95 29.24
C GLU A 56 28.44 24.64 30.50
N GLY A 57 29.10 24.09 31.53
CA GLY A 57 28.43 23.72 32.78
C GLY A 57 27.40 22.59 32.62
N LEU A 58 27.56 21.73 31.60
CA LEU A 58 26.59 20.67 31.26
C LEU A 58 26.85 19.36 32.02
N LYS A 59 27.92 19.29 32.83
CA LYS A 59 28.28 18.07 33.55
C LYS A 59 27.21 17.70 34.58
N GLY A 60 27.01 16.40 34.77
CA GLY A 60 26.04 15.90 35.75
C GLY A 60 24.60 16.11 35.30
N LEU A 61 24.31 15.93 34.01
CA LEU A 61 22.95 15.92 33.48
C LEU A 61 22.10 14.91 34.25
N LYS A 62 20.98 15.38 34.80
CA LYS A 62 20.03 14.60 35.62
C LYS A 62 18.74 14.33 34.90
N LYS A 63 18.25 15.30 34.11
CA LYS A 63 16.94 15.23 33.48
C LYS A 63 16.91 16.02 32.19
N ILE A 64 16.24 15.46 31.19
CA ILE A 64 15.85 16.15 29.97
C ILE A 64 14.33 16.04 29.89
N THR A 65 13.63 17.17 29.74
CA THR A 65 12.17 17.18 29.55
C THR A 65 11.80 18.00 28.33
N LEU A 66 11.04 17.39 27.42
CA LEU A 66 10.51 18.00 26.20
C LEU A 66 9.04 18.38 26.38
N ASP A 67 8.68 19.57 25.93
CA ASP A 67 7.35 20.18 26.05
C ASP A 67 6.80 20.17 27.50
N ASN A 68 7.70 20.16 28.49
CA ASN A 68 7.38 20.01 29.91
C ASN A 68 6.58 18.74 30.28
N LYS A 69 6.55 17.74 29.40
CA LYS A 69 5.72 16.52 29.54
C LYS A 69 6.53 15.24 29.40
N ILE A 70 7.44 15.21 28.44
CA ILE A 70 8.10 13.99 27.99
C ILE A 70 9.51 13.96 28.58
N ASP A 71 9.75 13.03 29.49
CA ASP A 71 11.08 12.80 30.01
C ASP A 71 11.90 11.99 29.01
N ILE A 72 13.05 12.53 28.60
CA ILE A 72 13.92 11.91 27.61
C ILE A 72 15.03 11.15 28.34
N SER A 73 15.18 9.88 27.98
CA SER A 73 16.30 9.06 28.44
C SER A 73 17.60 9.48 27.76
N PHE A 74 18.69 9.48 28.51
CA PHE A 74 20.03 9.75 28.01
C PHE A 74 21.02 8.77 28.63
N ASN A 75 22.19 8.62 28.01
CA ASN A 75 23.28 7.82 28.56
C ASN A 75 24.27 8.76 29.29
N PRO A 76 24.42 8.66 30.63
CA PRO A 76 25.34 9.51 31.37
C PRO A 76 26.81 9.38 30.92
N ASN A 77 27.19 8.26 30.31
CA ASN A 77 28.55 8.07 29.79
C ASN A 77 28.89 8.99 28.60
N TYR A 78 27.88 9.56 27.94
CA TYR A 78 28.06 10.55 26.87
C TYR A 78 27.95 11.99 27.38
N ASN A 79 27.78 12.21 28.69
CA ASN A 79 27.71 13.54 29.27
C ASN A 79 29.10 14.01 29.74
N SER A 80 29.52 15.14 29.20
CA SER A 80 30.69 15.90 29.63
C SER A 80 30.26 17.29 30.09
N ASP A 81 31.21 18.11 30.52
CA ASP A 81 30.93 19.50 30.85
C ASP A 81 30.54 20.35 29.64
N LYS A 82 30.96 19.94 28.44
CA LYS A 82 30.77 20.70 27.20
C LYS A 82 29.70 20.18 26.27
N ALA A 83 29.34 18.91 26.43
CA ALA A 83 28.38 18.28 25.53
C ALA A 83 27.73 17.04 26.13
N PHE A 84 26.55 16.72 25.60
CA PHE A 84 25.90 15.43 25.75
C PHE A 84 25.05 15.11 24.53
N ILE A 85 24.61 13.86 24.42
CA ILE A 85 23.79 13.38 23.30
C ILE A 85 22.54 12.70 23.85
N PHE A 86 21.42 12.93 23.20
CA PHE A 86 20.16 12.22 23.44
C PHE A 86 19.44 11.95 22.12
N THR A 87 18.38 11.13 22.16
CA THR A 87 17.53 10.87 21.00
C THR A 87 16.17 11.50 21.23
N ILE A 88 15.62 12.18 20.23
CA ILE A 88 14.27 12.76 20.28
C ILE A 88 13.24 11.63 20.29
N PRO A 89 12.48 11.41 21.36
CA PRO A 89 11.40 10.44 21.33
C PRO A 89 10.24 10.97 20.49
N PHE A 90 9.40 10.07 20.01
CA PHE A 90 8.10 10.44 19.46
C PHE A 90 7.07 9.37 19.79
N ASP A 91 6.28 9.67 20.82
CA ASP A 91 5.15 8.89 21.27
C ASP A 91 3.98 9.84 21.54
N GLU A 92 2.91 9.71 20.75
CA GLU A 92 1.72 10.53 20.85
C GLU A 92 0.97 10.31 22.17
N LYS A 93 1.04 9.10 22.73
CA LYS A 93 0.40 8.78 24.02
C LYS A 93 1.07 9.53 25.17
N LEU A 94 2.34 9.89 25.00
CA LEU A 94 3.10 10.74 25.92
C LEU A 94 2.97 12.23 25.58
N GLY A 95 2.21 12.59 24.54
CA GLY A 95 1.95 13.97 24.14
C GLY A 95 2.96 14.56 23.16
N SER A 96 3.68 13.73 22.41
CA SER A 96 4.60 14.23 21.37
C SER A 96 3.85 15.00 20.29
N ARG A 97 4.44 16.10 19.82
CA ARG A 97 3.87 16.96 18.78
C ARG A 97 4.97 17.56 17.91
N PHE A 98 4.59 18.00 16.71
CA PHE A 98 5.47 18.74 15.80
C PHE A 98 5.49 20.24 16.10
N GLY A 99 6.46 20.92 15.49
CA GLY A 99 6.69 22.36 15.62
C GLY A 99 7.58 22.73 16.81
N VAL A 100 7.67 24.03 17.08
CA VAL A 100 8.52 24.57 18.14
C VAL A 100 7.97 24.21 19.52
N GLN A 101 8.84 23.72 20.39
CA GLN A 101 8.50 23.38 21.78
C GLN A 101 9.70 23.58 22.73
N PRO A 102 9.44 23.88 24.02
CA PRO A 102 10.50 24.03 24.99
C PRO A 102 11.15 22.68 25.29
N ILE A 103 12.46 22.69 25.46
CA ILE A 103 13.25 21.57 25.98
C ILE A 103 14.09 22.06 27.15
N THR A 104 13.97 21.38 28.28
CA THR A 104 14.61 21.75 29.54
C THR A 104 15.64 20.70 29.94
N PHE A 105 16.83 21.16 30.31
CA PHE A 105 17.95 20.35 30.78
C PHE A 105 18.25 20.70 32.23
N ILE A 106 18.21 19.71 33.12
CA ILE A 106 18.60 19.86 34.54
C ILE A 106 19.98 19.21 34.69
N THR A 107 20.98 20.00 35.03
CA THR A 107 22.39 19.58 35.16
C THR A 107 22.85 19.65 36.62
N GLY A 108 24.13 19.38 36.87
CA GLY A 108 24.75 19.64 38.17
C GLY A 108 24.81 21.13 38.51
N SER A 109 24.94 21.98 37.49
CA SER A 109 25.20 23.42 37.63
C SER A 109 23.96 24.31 37.45
N GLY A 110 22.79 23.75 37.14
CA GLY A 110 21.54 24.50 37.02
C GLY A 110 20.55 23.91 36.03
N SER A 111 19.51 24.68 35.73
CA SER A 111 18.47 24.34 34.75
C SER A 111 18.52 25.29 33.56
N VAL A 112 18.50 24.76 32.35
CA VAL A 112 18.50 25.54 31.11
C VAL A 112 17.30 25.12 30.27
N THR A 113 16.51 26.09 29.81
CA THR A 113 15.43 25.85 28.86
C THR A 113 15.74 26.54 27.55
N LYS A 114 15.61 25.81 26.45
CA LYS A 114 15.72 26.29 25.06
C LYS A 114 14.48 25.88 24.29
N ASN A 115 14.38 26.36 23.05
CA ASN A 115 13.37 25.89 22.11
C ASN A 115 14.02 24.97 21.09
N ILE A 116 13.31 23.89 20.74
CA ILE A 116 13.66 23.00 19.64
C ILE A 116 12.43 22.81 18.76
N GLU A 117 12.61 22.84 17.43
CA GLU A 117 11.54 22.54 16.48
C GLU A 117 11.56 21.06 16.12
N ILE A 118 10.45 20.36 16.35
CA ILE A 118 10.31 18.98 15.90
C ILE A 118 9.65 18.96 14.53
N LEU A 119 10.44 18.63 13.52
CA LEU A 119 9.99 18.57 12.14
C LEU A 119 9.18 17.30 11.88
N GLN A 120 8.13 17.40 11.07
CA GLN A 120 7.37 16.24 10.63
C GLN A 120 8.11 15.53 9.49
N PRO A 121 8.38 14.22 9.59
CA PRO A 121 8.96 13.47 8.47
C PRO A 121 8.02 13.42 7.26
N VAL A 122 8.61 13.26 6.07
CA VAL A 122 7.86 12.96 4.84
C VAL A 122 7.06 11.66 5.07
N PRO A 123 5.77 11.61 4.69
CA PRO A 123 4.99 10.39 4.80
C PRO A 123 5.57 9.30 3.89
N THR A 124 5.26 8.05 4.21
CA THR A 124 5.58 6.91 3.33
C THR A 124 4.33 6.14 2.97
N ILE A 125 4.34 5.49 1.81
CA ILE A 125 3.31 4.52 1.42
C ILE A 125 4.02 3.20 1.15
N THR A 126 3.79 2.21 1.99
CA THR A 126 4.44 0.90 1.90
C THR A 126 3.56 -0.10 1.15
N LYS A 127 2.26 -0.12 1.45
CA LYS A 127 1.35 -1.15 0.93
C LYS A 127 -0.03 -0.59 0.65
N THR A 128 -0.71 -1.19 -0.32
CA THR A 128 -2.12 -0.98 -0.60
C THR A 128 -2.86 -2.31 -0.53
N THR A 129 -4.07 -2.28 0.04
CA THR A 129 -4.93 -3.46 0.18
C THR A 129 -6.32 -3.13 -0.38
N PRO A 130 -6.76 -3.79 -1.46
CA PRO A 130 -6.05 -4.82 -2.23
C PRO A 130 -4.81 -4.26 -2.99
N ALA A 131 -3.91 -5.16 -3.40
CA ALA A 131 -2.69 -4.78 -4.14
C ALA A 131 -3.00 -4.30 -5.57
N VAL A 132 -3.95 -4.96 -6.24
CA VAL A 132 -4.59 -4.48 -7.47
C VAL A 132 -5.98 -4.01 -7.09
N ALA A 133 -6.25 -2.74 -7.34
CA ALA A 133 -7.48 -2.10 -6.91
C ALA A 133 -8.62 -2.28 -7.92
N THR A 134 -9.85 -2.13 -7.43
CA THR A 134 -11.04 -2.09 -8.28
C THR A 134 -11.60 -0.66 -8.24
N PRO A 135 -11.75 0.02 -9.39
CA PRO A 135 -12.41 1.32 -9.45
C PRO A 135 -13.78 1.29 -8.77
N GLY A 136 -14.13 2.34 -8.03
CA GLY A 136 -15.38 2.42 -7.27
C GLY A 136 -15.37 1.74 -5.89
N PHE A 137 -14.32 1.00 -5.53
CA PHE A 137 -14.20 0.33 -4.23
C PHE A 137 -13.18 1.02 -3.31
N PRO A 138 -13.25 0.81 -1.98
CA PRO A 138 -12.26 1.33 -1.06
C PRO A 138 -10.86 0.74 -1.28
N LEU A 139 -9.84 1.55 -1.01
CA LEU A 139 -8.43 1.12 -0.94
C LEU A 139 -7.86 1.50 0.42
N GLU A 140 -7.37 0.50 1.16
CA GLU A 140 -6.59 0.75 2.37
C GLU A 140 -5.11 0.97 2.00
N ILE A 141 -4.51 2.00 2.59
CA ILE A 141 -3.13 2.40 2.35
C ILE A 141 -2.41 2.37 3.68
N GLU A 142 -1.36 1.55 3.75
CA GLU A 142 -0.48 1.42 4.90
C GLU A 142 0.81 2.21 4.66
N GLY A 143 1.34 2.83 5.72
CA GLY A 143 2.49 3.73 5.62
C GLY A 143 2.94 4.27 6.96
N THR A 144 3.57 5.46 6.94
CA THR A 144 4.00 6.18 8.15
C THR A 144 3.80 7.68 7.99
N TRP A 145 3.73 8.37 9.14
CA TRP A 145 3.66 9.84 9.25
C TRP A 145 2.43 10.48 8.60
N PHE A 146 1.30 9.78 8.58
CA PHE A 146 0.00 10.28 8.14
C PHE A 146 -0.64 11.25 9.16
N TYR A 147 0.08 12.32 9.50
CA TYR A 147 -0.39 13.38 10.38
C TYR A 147 -0.79 14.61 9.57
N ASN A 148 -1.92 15.22 9.93
CA ASN A 148 -2.42 16.46 9.33
C ASN A 148 -2.43 16.41 7.79
N ILE A 149 -2.95 15.32 7.22
CA ILE A 149 -3.02 15.15 5.76
C ILE A 149 -3.79 16.33 5.16
N SER A 150 -3.10 17.12 4.34
CA SER A 150 -3.65 18.31 3.70
C SER A 150 -4.33 17.99 2.38
N SER A 151 -3.90 16.92 1.69
CA SER A 151 -4.57 16.41 0.49
C SER A 151 -4.20 14.96 0.19
N ILE A 152 -5.15 14.27 -0.45
CA ILE A 152 -4.89 13.02 -1.16
C ILE A 152 -5.43 13.18 -2.58
N THR A 153 -4.63 12.85 -3.58
CA THR A 153 -5.04 12.88 -4.99
C THR A 153 -4.72 11.57 -5.69
N LEU A 154 -5.52 11.23 -6.70
CA LEU A 154 -5.27 10.12 -7.62
C LEU A 154 -5.38 10.63 -9.05
N GLY A 155 -4.31 10.54 -9.82
CA GLY A 155 -4.25 11.12 -11.16
C GLY A 155 -4.54 12.63 -11.16
N GLY A 156 -4.17 13.33 -10.07
CA GLY A 156 -4.44 14.75 -9.87
C GLY A 156 -5.85 15.09 -9.35
N LYS A 157 -6.79 14.15 -9.28
CA LYS A 157 -8.13 14.37 -8.71
C LYS A 157 -8.11 14.18 -7.19
N THR A 158 -8.64 15.14 -6.43
CA THR A 158 -8.76 15.05 -4.97
C THR A 158 -9.70 13.93 -4.55
N LEU A 159 -9.31 13.17 -3.54
CA LEU A 159 -10.09 12.09 -2.93
C LEU A 159 -10.47 12.41 -1.49
N SER A 160 -11.62 11.90 -1.06
CA SER A 160 -11.94 11.80 0.37
C SER A 160 -11.18 10.63 1.01
N TYR A 161 -10.94 10.73 2.31
CA TYR A 161 -10.25 9.70 3.07
C TYR A 161 -10.78 9.60 4.50
N THR A 162 -10.58 8.42 5.07
CA THR A 162 -10.77 8.14 6.49
C THR A 162 -9.40 7.82 7.08
N LEU A 163 -8.95 8.62 8.05
CA LEU A 163 -7.75 8.33 8.83
C LEU A 163 -8.06 7.26 9.88
N LYS A 164 -7.41 6.10 9.80
CA LYS A 164 -7.49 5.10 10.87
C LYS A 164 -6.43 5.35 11.94
N SER A 165 -5.22 5.67 11.51
CA SER A 165 -4.07 5.96 12.35
C SER A 165 -3.02 6.72 11.55
N SER A 166 -1.94 7.14 12.18
CA SER A 166 -0.76 7.72 11.51
C SER A 166 -0.02 6.75 10.57
N THR A 167 -0.45 5.50 10.49
CA THR A 167 0.10 4.45 9.65
C THR A 167 -0.92 3.79 8.72
N SER A 168 -2.20 4.17 8.79
CA SER A 168 -3.25 3.62 7.92
C SER A 168 -4.34 4.64 7.59
N ILE A 169 -4.67 4.72 6.31
CA ILE A 169 -5.78 5.50 5.77
C ILE A 169 -6.62 4.62 4.83
N ILE A 170 -7.91 4.91 4.72
CA ILE A 170 -8.79 4.36 3.68
C ILE A 170 -9.19 5.49 2.74
N ILE A 171 -9.11 5.25 1.44
CA ILE A 171 -9.64 6.15 0.40
C ILE A 171 -10.74 5.48 -0.39
N GLY A 172 -11.69 6.26 -0.91
CA GLY A 172 -12.65 5.80 -1.91
C GLY A 172 -12.10 6.03 -3.31
N LEU A 173 -12.06 4.99 -4.13
CA LEU A 173 -11.59 5.11 -5.52
C LEU A 173 -12.73 5.55 -6.43
N PRO A 174 -12.51 6.52 -7.34
CA PRO A 174 -13.48 6.84 -8.38
C PRO A 174 -13.81 5.61 -9.24
N SER A 175 -15.04 5.51 -9.74
CA SER A 175 -15.44 4.44 -10.66
C SER A 175 -14.79 4.55 -12.04
N ASP A 176 -14.32 5.74 -12.40
CA ASP A 176 -13.60 6.04 -13.65
C ASP A 176 -12.07 6.05 -13.47
N ALA A 177 -11.54 5.50 -12.36
CA ALA A 177 -10.11 5.46 -12.10
C ALA A 177 -9.38 4.61 -13.15
N VAL A 178 -8.25 5.12 -13.65
CA VAL A 178 -7.47 4.50 -14.74
C VAL A 178 -6.20 3.85 -14.19
N THR A 179 -5.88 2.65 -14.68
CA THR A 179 -4.67 1.92 -14.28
C THR A 179 -3.40 2.74 -14.55
N GLY A 180 -2.47 2.70 -13.60
CA GLY A 180 -1.24 3.51 -13.65
C GLY A 180 -1.37 4.92 -13.06
N SER A 181 -2.51 5.28 -12.46
CA SER A 181 -2.70 6.60 -11.84
C SER A 181 -1.75 6.82 -10.65
N GLU A 182 -1.13 8.00 -10.55
CA GLU A 182 -0.30 8.39 -9.40
C GLU A 182 -1.21 8.79 -8.22
N LEU A 183 -1.11 8.05 -7.12
CA LEU A 183 -1.62 8.43 -5.81
C LEU A 183 -0.58 9.31 -5.11
N VAL A 184 -1.02 10.47 -4.62
CA VAL A 184 -0.20 11.40 -3.83
C VAL A 184 -0.87 11.67 -2.49
N VAL A 185 -0.15 11.42 -1.39
CA VAL A 185 -0.58 11.79 -0.04
C VAL A 185 0.32 12.91 0.46
N THR A 186 -0.25 14.07 0.80
CA THR A 186 0.49 15.25 1.21
C THR A 186 0.22 15.59 2.68
N THR A 187 1.28 15.83 3.42
CA THR A 187 1.28 16.32 4.80
C THR A 187 2.20 17.56 4.90
N PRO A 188 2.22 18.28 6.03
CA PRO A 188 3.20 19.35 6.24
C PRO A 188 4.66 18.90 6.12
N GLY A 189 4.95 17.61 6.37
CA GLY A 189 6.28 17.02 6.22
C GLY A 189 6.70 16.75 4.78
N GLY A 190 5.77 16.82 3.81
CA GLY A 190 6.02 16.57 2.39
C GLY A 190 4.98 15.64 1.75
N SER A 191 5.31 15.05 0.60
CA SER A 191 4.39 14.16 -0.13
C SER A 191 4.98 12.76 -0.35
N ALA A 192 4.13 11.75 -0.15
CA ALA A 192 4.37 10.37 -0.56
C ALA A 192 3.66 10.10 -1.89
N LYS A 193 4.29 9.33 -2.78
CA LYS A 193 3.75 9.00 -4.10
C LYS A 193 3.74 7.49 -4.32
N LYS A 194 2.72 6.96 -4.99
CA LYS A 194 2.64 5.56 -5.41
C LYS A 194 1.78 5.41 -6.66
N THR A 195 2.22 4.62 -7.63
CA THR A 195 1.37 4.23 -8.77
C THR A 195 0.36 3.19 -8.32
N ILE A 196 -0.92 3.43 -8.61
CA ILE A 196 -2.02 2.50 -8.35
C ILE A 196 -2.42 1.82 -9.66
N ASN A 197 -2.38 0.49 -9.63
CA ASN A 197 -2.85 -0.34 -10.74
C ASN A 197 -4.27 -0.82 -10.44
N PHE A 198 -5.12 -0.73 -11.45
CA PHE A 198 -6.49 -1.20 -11.39
C PHE A 198 -6.65 -2.42 -12.28
N ALA A 199 -7.49 -3.37 -11.84
CA ALA A 199 -7.91 -4.45 -12.71
C ALA A 199 -8.75 -3.87 -13.86
N THR A 200 -8.42 -4.22 -15.09
CA THR A 200 -9.29 -3.99 -16.24
C THR A 200 -10.26 -5.17 -16.32
N VAL A 201 -11.56 -4.92 -16.31
CA VAL A 201 -12.59 -5.98 -16.42
C VAL A 201 -13.51 -5.64 -17.58
N VAL A 202 -13.64 -6.56 -18.51
CA VAL A 202 -14.59 -6.45 -19.62
C VAL A 202 -15.64 -7.53 -19.48
N LEU A 203 -16.88 -7.12 -19.30
CA LEU A 203 -18.03 -8.01 -19.37
C LEU A 203 -18.24 -8.42 -20.84
N VAL A 204 -18.09 -9.71 -21.12
CA VAL A 204 -18.36 -10.29 -22.43
C VAL A 204 -19.86 -10.48 -22.58
N SER A 205 -20.49 -11.20 -21.65
CA SER A 205 -21.95 -11.39 -21.59
C SER A 205 -22.38 -11.72 -20.17
N ASP A 206 -23.51 -11.16 -19.74
CA ASP A 206 -24.28 -11.58 -18.56
C ASP A 206 -25.61 -12.23 -18.95
N PHE A 207 -25.88 -12.40 -20.24
CA PHE A 207 -27.15 -12.94 -20.77
C PHE A 207 -28.43 -12.17 -20.37
N ASP A 208 -28.28 -11.02 -19.71
CA ASP A 208 -29.37 -10.13 -19.27
C ASP A 208 -29.37 -8.80 -20.05
N GLY A 209 -28.70 -8.80 -21.20
CA GLY A 209 -28.66 -7.69 -22.14
C GLY A 209 -27.49 -6.74 -21.91
N ASN A 210 -26.53 -7.02 -21.02
CA ASN A 210 -25.27 -6.26 -20.92
C ASN A 210 -24.10 -7.04 -21.54
N GLY A 211 -22.93 -6.39 -21.53
CA GLY A 211 -21.69 -6.95 -22.07
C GLY A 211 -21.40 -6.50 -23.51
N SER A 212 -20.19 -6.85 -23.94
CA SER A 212 -19.64 -6.52 -25.26
C SER A 212 -20.08 -7.48 -26.37
N ARG A 213 -20.75 -8.59 -26.03
CA ARG A 213 -21.20 -9.65 -26.94
C ARG A 213 -22.57 -10.19 -26.49
N ARG A 214 -23.62 -9.87 -27.23
CA ARG A 214 -25.02 -10.16 -26.82
C ARG A 214 -25.69 -11.27 -27.65
N ASP A 215 -25.31 -11.43 -28.91
CA ASP A 215 -25.99 -12.33 -29.85
C ASP A 215 -25.35 -13.72 -29.89
N TRP A 216 -25.59 -14.52 -28.85
CA TRP A 216 -25.02 -15.86 -28.74
C TRP A 216 -25.80 -16.90 -29.58
N THR A 217 -25.06 -17.70 -30.33
CA THR A 217 -25.59 -18.83 -31.12
C THR A 217 -24.75 -20.08 -30.89
N ALA A 218 -25.33 -21.25 -31.14
CA ALA A 218 -24.64 -22.54 -31.04
C ALA A 218 -24.38 -23.16 -32.41
N TYR A 219 -23.36 -24.03 -32.48
CA TYR A 219 -22.91 -24.69 -33.70
C TYR A 219 -22.30 -26.07 -33.41
N GLY A 220 -22.22 -26.90 -34.45
CA GLY A 220 -21.66 -28.26 -34.38
C GLY A 220 -22.65 -29.27 -33.81
N ASP A 221 -22.12 -30.28 -33.12
CA ASP A 221 -22.89 -31.35 -32.50
C ASP A 221 -23.64 -30.83 -31.26
N ILE A 222 -24.82 -30.24 -31.47
CA ILE A 222 -25.65 -29.65 -30.42
C ILE A 222 -27.02 -30.30 -30.44
N ASP A 223 -27.55 -30.63 -29.25
CA ASP A 223 -28.94 -31.06 -29.10
C ASP A 223 -29.87 -29.86 -28.94
N SER A 224 -29.53 -28.95 -28.02
CA SER A 224 -30.24 -27.68 -27.85
C SER A 224 -29.35 -26.59 -27.25
N PHE A 225 -29.71 -25.33 -27.52
CA PHE A 225 -29.07 -24.16 -26.94
C PHE A 225 -30.13 -23.10 -26.59
N ASN A 226 -30.04 -22.55 -25.39
CA ASN A 226 -30.89 -21.44 -24.94
C ASN A 226 -30.07 -20.43 -24.15
N ALA A 227 -29.89 -19.23 -24.72
CA ALA A 227 -29.17 -18.11 -24.10
C ALA A 227 -30.00 -17.32 -23.06
N ASN A 228 -31.26 -17.69 -22.83
CA ASN A 228 -32.21 -16.94 -22.00
C ASN A 228 -32.87 -17.83 -20.93
N THR A 229 -32.14 -18.81 -20.39
CA THR A 229 -32.68 -19.68 -19.34
C THR A 229 -32.73 -18.90 -18.04
N THR A 230 -33.85 -18.86 -17.33
CA THR A 230 -33.98 -18.06 -16.09
C THR A 230 -33.53 -18.84 -14.84
N GLY A 231 -33.15 -18.11 -13.79
CA GLY A 231 -32.75 -18.69 -12.50
C GLY A 231 -31.24 -18.96 -12.39
N GLY A 232 -30.44 -18.18 -13.13
CA GLY A 232 -28.99 -18.13 -13.00
C GLY A 232 -28.54 -17.32 -11.79
N PRO A 233 -27.22 -17.16 -11.61
CA PRO A 233 -26.64 -16.36 -10.52
C PRO A 233 -27.09 -14.90 -10.54
N SER A 234 -27.28 -14.32 -11.73
CA SER A 234 -27.67 -12.92 -11.90
C SER A 234 -28.89 -12.69 -12.79
N GLY A 235 -29.73 -13.69 -13.02
CA GLY A 235 -30.90 -13.55 -13.88
C GLY A 235 -30.97 -14.67 -14.90
N SER A 236 -30.76 -14.32 -16.16
CA SER A 236 -30.74 -15.26 -17.28
C SER A 236 -29.35 -15.86 -17.46
N TYR A 237 -29.28 -17.07 -18.02
CA TYR A 237 -28.03 -17.74 -18.33
C TYR A 237 -28.15 -18.58 -19.60
N ALA A 238 -27.00 -18.98 -20.14
CA ALA A 238 -26.94 -19.87 -21.28
C ALA A 238 -26.91 -21.34 -20.87
N THR A 239 -27.75 -22.15 -21.51
CA THR A 239 -27.71 -23.61 -21.44
C THR A 239 -27.34 -24.18 -22.80
N LEU A 240 -26.33 -25.05 -22.84
CA LEU A 240 -25.94 -25.82 -24.02
C LEU A 240 -26.03 -27.31 -23.69
N VAL A 241 -26.83 -28.05 -24.47
CA VAL A 241 -27.04 -29.48 -24.31
C VAL A 241 -26.34 -30.23 -25.43
N TRP A 242 -25.52 -31.21 -25.04
CA TRP A 242 -24.89 -32.17 -25.93
C TRP A 242 -25.40 -33.58 -25.60
N ALA A 243 -26.09 -34.20 -26.56
CA ALA A 243 -26.63 -35.55 -26.45
C ALA A 243 -25.66 -36.65 -26.93
N GLY A 244 -24.38 -36.32 -27.13
CA GLY A 244 -23.36 -37.32 -27.46
C GLY A 244 -23.03 -37.49 -28.93
N SER A 245 -23.64 -36.70 -29.81
CA SER A 245 -23.29 -36.75 -31.23
C SER A 245 -21.81 -36.46 -31.44
N THR A 246 -21.18 -37.24 -32.31
CA THR A 246 -19.79 -37.08 -32.75
C THR A 246 -19.71 -36.88 -34.27
N ALA A 247 -20.82 -36.52 -34.90
CA ALA A 247 -20.92 -36.42 -36.35
C ALA A 247 -19.95 -35.39 -36.94
N ASN A 248 -19.77 -34.25 -36.25
CA ASN A 248 -18.84 -33.20 -36.66
C ASN A 248 -17.52 -33.25 -35.88
N GLY A 249 -17.51 -33.84 -34.69
CA GLY A 249 -16.34 -33.91 -33.81
C GLY A 249 -16.06 -32.61 -33.06
N TYR A 250 -17.01 -31.66 -33.11
CA TYR A 250 -16.94 -30.40 -32.38
C TYR A 250 -18.34 -29.88 -32.06
N ASN A 251 -18.43 -29.07 -31.02
CA ASN A 251 -19.62 -28.31 -30.67
C ASN A 251 -19.20 -27.02 -29.94
N GLY A 252 -20.08 -26.04 -29.90
CA GLY A 252 -19.85 -24.84 -29.12
C GLY A 252 -20.92 -23.79 -29.31
N SER A 253 -20.70 -22.67 -28.64
CA SER A 253 -21.53 -21.49 -28.73
C SER A 253 -20.67 -20.24 -28.57
N SER A 254 -21.04 -19.20 -29.31
CA SER A 254 -20.36 -17.91 -29.29
C SER A 254 -21.27 -16.80 -29.81
N ALA A 255 -20.91 -15.58 -29.47
CA ALA A 255 -21.46 -14.36 -30.06
C ALA A 255 -20.54 -13.73 -31.12
N GLY A 256 -19.57 -14.51 -31.62
CA GLY A 256 -18.70 -14.12 -32.72
C GLY A 256 -17.52 -13.23 -32.33
N GLY A 257 -16.59 -13.09 -33.28
CA GLY A 257 -15.47 -12.17 -33.20
C GLY A 257 -15.88 -10.70 -33.38
N GLY A 258 -14.95 -9.79 -33.09
CA GLY A 258 -15.19 -8.35 -33.23
C GLY A 258 -13.98 -7.52 -32.79
N ALA A 259 -14.24 -6.36 -32.17
CA ALA A 259 -13.19 -5.61 -31.50
C ALA A 259 -12.58 -6.43 -30.36
N SER A 260 -11.25 -6.33 -30.18
CA SER A 260 -10.55 -6.94 -29.06
C SER A 260 -11.16 -6.52 -27.74
N PHE A 261 -11.23 -7.46 -26.79
CA PHE A 261 -11.76 -7.16 -25.46
C PHE A 261 -10.79 -6.30 -24.66
N LEU A 262 -9.50 -6.57 -24.75
CA LEU A 262 -8.47 -5.85 -24.02
C LEU A 262 -7.70 -4.90 -24.94
N ASN A 263 -7.16 -3.83 -24.38
CA ASN A 263 -6.33 -2.88 -25.13
C ASN A 263 -4.94 -3.45 -25.41
N ALA A 264 -4.19 -2.86 -26.35
CA ALA A 264 -2.86 -3.33 -26.74
C ALA A 264 -1.79 -3.31 -25.63
N SER A 265 -2.02 -2.58 -24.53
CA SER A 265 -1.12 -2.57 -23.37
C SER A 265 -1.39 -3.70 -22.38
N ASN A 266 -2.54 -4.37 -22.50
CA ASN A 266 -2.90 -5.56 -21.74
C ASN A 266 -2.50 -6.81 -22.52
N ASN A 267 -1.19 -7.09 -22.58
CA ASN A 267 -0.59 -8.08 -23.49
C ASN A 267 0.19 -9.20 -22.78
N ASP A 268 -0.02 -9.37 -21.48
CA ASP A 268 0.60 -10.42 -20.65
C ASP A 268 -0.44 -11.48 -20.23
N ALA A 269 -0.28 -12.71 -20.74
CA ALA A 269 -1.16 -13.82 -20.42
C ALA A 269 -1.12 -14.24 -18.94
N SER A 270 0.01 -14.04 -18.25
CA SER A 270 0.13 -14.36 -16.82
C SER A 270 -0.68 -13.43 -15.91
N LYS A 271 -1.17 -12.33 -16.48
CA LYS A 271 -1.98 -11.30 -15.83
C LYS A 271 -3.43 -11.31 -16.29
N THR A 272 -3.79 -12.20 -17.22
CA THR A 272 -5.12 -12.25 -17.83
C THR A 272 -5.91 -13.44 -17.35
N PHE A 273 -7.16 -13.20 -17.00
CA PHE A 273 -8.07 -14.20 -16.47
C PHE A 273 -9.38 -14.17 -17.26
N ILE A 274 -9.98 -15.33 -17.45
CA ILE A 274 -11.39 -15.46 -17.82
C ILE A 274 -12.13 -15.91 -16.58
N ASP A 275 -13.08 -15.08 -16.14
CA ASP A 275 -14.01 -15.41 -15.07
C ASP A 275 -15.36 -15.77 -15.71
N ILE A 276 -15.94 -16.90 -15.32
CA ILE A 276 -17.22 -17.39 -15.84
C ILE A 276 -17.95 -18.12 -14.73
N ASP A 277 -19.24 -17.83 -14.54
CA ASP A 277 -20.07 -18.62 -13.64
C ASP A 277 -20.49 -19.89 -14.37
N VAL A 278 -20.33 -21.05 -13.72
CA VAL A 278 -20.58 -22.35 -14.34
C VAL A 278 -21.41 -23.25 -13.43
N SER A 279 -22.24 -24.07 -14.07
CA SER A 279 -23.00 -25.16 -13.48
C SER A 279 -23.23 -26.23 -14.57
N ALA A 280 -23.75 -27.39 -14.19
CA ALA A 280 -24.20 -28.39 -15.14
C ALA A 280 -25.38 -29.19 -14.57
N ASN A 281 -25.99 -30.03 -15.39
CA ASN A 281 -26.98 -31.00 -14.93
C ASN A 281 -26.36 -32.18 -14.15
N VAL A 282 -25.06 -32.45 -14.33
CA VAL A 282 -24.39 -33.62 -13.75
C VAL A 282 -22.91 -33.36 -13.49
N VAL A 283 -22.38 -33.94 -12.42
CA VAL A 283 -20.95 -33.96 -12.12
C VAL A 283 -20.19 -34.72 -13.21
N GLY A 284 -19.03 -34.20 -13.61
CA GLY A 284 -18.21 -34.75 -14.68
C GLY A 284 -18.51 -34.14 -16.05
N ALA A 285 -19.60 -33.39 -16.22
CA ALA A 285 -19.86 -32.64 -17.45
C ALA A 285 -18.64 -31.79 -17.83
N GLN A 286 -18.26 -31.82 -19.10
CA GLN A 286 -17.00 -31.24 -19.56
C GLN A 286 -17.23 -29.89 -20.22
N PHE A 287 -16.65 -28.83 -19.69
CA PHE A 287 -16.57 -27.55 -20.37
C PHE A 287 -15.36 -27.51 -21.29
N ALA A 288 -15.54 -26.86 -22.44
CA ALA A 288 -14.49 -26.36 -23.31
C ALA A 288 -14.65 -24.85 -23.43
N ILE A 289 -13.66 -24.10 -22.94
CA ILE A 289 -13.55 -22.65 -23.16
C ILE A 289 -12.51 -22.44 -24.23
N GLN A 290 -12.86 -21.84 -25.36
CA GLN A 290 -11.94 -21.63 -26.48
C GLN A 290 -11.92 -20.15 -26.89
N LEU A 291 -10.82 -19.74 -27.50
CA LEU A 291 -10.62 -18.38 -27.98
C LEU A 291 -10.79 -18.31 -29.51
N ASN A 292 -10.75 -17.11 -30.08
CA ASN A 292 -10.41 -16.98 -31.50
C ASN A 292 -9.03 -17.59 -31.79
N THR A 293 -8.77 -17.91 -33.06
CA THR A 293 -7.42 -18.26 -33.50
C THR A 293 -6.52 -17.04 -33.32
N ILE A 294 -5.43 -17.20 -32.59
CA ILE A 294 -4.45 -16.13 -32.31
C ILE A 294 -3.12 -16.60 -32.86
N ASP A 295 -2.54 -15.81 -33.76
CA ASP A 295 -1.27 -16.10 -34.41
C ASP A 295 -1.21 -17.51 -35.05
N GLY A 296 -2.34 -17.95 -35.60
CA GLY A 296 -2.48 -19.27 -36.25
C GLY A 296 -2.73 -20.44 -35.29
N VAL A 297 -2.84 -20.19 -33.98
CA VAL A 297 -3.02 -21.24 -32.96
C VAL A 297 -4.41 -21.16 -32.34
N ASN A 298 -5.03 -22.33 -32.16
CA ASN A 298 -6.33 -22.47 -31.51
C ASN A 298 -6.12 -22.86 -30.04
N TYR A 299 -6.41 -21.92 -29.15
CA TYR A 299 -6.26 -22.13 -27.71
C TYR A 299 -7.59 -22.51 -27.05
N GLY A 300 -7.52 -23.41 -26.08
CA GLY A 300 -8.65 -23.78 -25.25
C GLY A 300 -8.26 -24.21 -23.84
N TYR A 301 -9.23 -24.23 -22.95
CA TYR A 301 -9.13 -24.73 -21.59
C TYR A 301 -10.32 -25.64 -21.32
N ASN A 302 -10.03 -26.91 -21.10
CA ASN A 302 -11.04 -27.94 -20.89
C ASN A 302 -11.04 -28.37 -19.42
N PHE A 303 -12.22 -28.49 -18.81
CA PHE A 303 -12.33 -28.93 -17.41
C PHE A 303 -13.64 -29.66 -17.12
N LYS A 304 -13.62 -30.46 -16.06
CA LYS A 304 -14.80 -31.17 -15.55
C LYS A 304 -15.48 -30.39 -14.45
N VAL A 305 -16.80 -30.35 -14.48
CA VAL A 305 -17.63 -29.86 -13.38
C VAL A 305 -17.54 -30.83 -12.21
N THR A 306 -17.20 -30.34 -11.02
CA THR A 306 -17.10 -31.15 -9.80
C THR A 306 -18.28 -30.94 -8.85
N ASP A 307 -19.04 -29.87 -9.03
CA ASP A 307 -20.25 -29.53 -8.29
C ASP A 307 -21.26 -28.91 -9.27
N VAL A 308 -22.53 -29.31 -9.17
CA VAL A 308 -23.62 -28.78 -10.02
C VAL A 308 -24.18 -27.46 -9.49
N ASN A 309 -23.82 -27.04 -8.28
CA ASN A 309 -24.11 -25.69 -7.80
C ASN A 309 -23.35 -24.65 -8.63
N TRP A 310 -23.94 -23.46 -8.78
CA TRP A 310 -23.29 -22.35 -9.44
C TRP A 310 -22.02 -21.93 -8.69
N ALA A 311 -20.92 -21.80 -9.44
CA ALA A 311 -19.67 -21.28 -8.92
C ALA A 311 -18.93 -20.48 -10.01
N THR A 312 -18.20 -19.44 -9.59
CA THR A 312 -17.31 -18.71 -10.50
C THR A 312 -16.03 -19.54 -10.73
N LYS A 313 -15.75 -19.82 -12.00
CA LYS A 313 -14.49 -20.38 -12.47
C LYS A 313 -13.59 -19.25 -12.95
N THR A 314 -12.50 -19.02 -12.23
CA THR A 314 -11.41 -18.15 -12.68
C THR A 314 -10.35 -18.99 -13.37
N ILE A 315 -10.06 -18.69 -14.64
CA ILE A 315 -9.12 -19.42 -15.49
C ILE A 315 -8.00 -18.45 -15.89
N LEU A 316 -6.76 -18.78 -15.54
CA LEU A 316 -5.60 -18.03 -15.97
C LEU A 316 -5.34 -18.29 -17.47
N LEU A 317 -5.15 -17.24 -18.26
CA LEU A 317 -4.97 -17.38 -19.71
C LEU A 317 -3.75 -18.24 -20.02
N SER A 318 -2.66 -18.11 -19.27
CA SER A 318 -1.46 -18.94 -19.44
C SER A 318 -1.69 -20.44 -19.30
N ASP A 319 -2.80 -20.88 -18.68
CA ASP A 319 -3.12 -22.30 -18.53
C ASP A 319 -3.89 -22.88 -19.73
N PHE A 320 -4.34 -22.02 -20.66
CA PHE A 320 -4.90 -22.49 -21.92
C PHE A 320 -3.84 -23.25 -22.71
N LYS A 321 -4.27 -24.25 -23.48
CA LYS A 321 -3.39 -25.06 -24.32
C LYS A 321 -3.76 -24.95 -25.78
N ASP A 322 -2.78 -25.15 -26.64
CA ASP A 322 -2.98 -25.29 -28.08
C ASP A 322 -3.89 -26.48 -28.42
N ASN A 323 -4.21 -26.65 -29.70
CA ASN A 323 -5.12 -27.67 -30.20
C ASN A 323 -6.45 -27.70 -29.41
N TYR A 324 -7.07 -26.54 -29.24
CA TYR A 324 -8.38 -26.40 -28.56
C TYR A 324 -8.39 -26.93 -27.12
N GLY A 325 -7.26 -26.84 -26.41
CA GLY A 325 -7.10 -27.31 -25.04
C GLY A 325 -6.62 -28.75 -24.90
N PHE A 326 -6.40 -29.47 -26.00
CA PHE A 326 -5.91 -30.86 -26.00
C PHE A 326 -4.41 -30.98 -26.26
N GLY A 327 -3.75 -29.90 -26.66
CA GLY A 327 -2.33 -29.90 -26.98
C GLY A 327 -1.42 -29.84 -25.74
N SER A 328 -0.11 -29.74 -25.99
CA SER A 328 0.92 -29.75 -24.95
C SER A 328 1.53 -28.37 -24.69
N ASN A 329 1.38 -27.42 -25.62
CA ASN A 329 1.95 -26.08 -25.48
C ASN A 329 0.93 -25.16 -24.80
N THR A 330 1.42 -24.32 -23.89
CA THR A 330 0.56 -23.39 -23.15
C THR A 330 0.45 -22.04 -23.85
N ALA A 331 -0.57 -21.27 -23.48
CA ALA A 331 -0.79 -19.89 -23.93
C ALA A 331 0.03 -18.87 -23.13
N ALA A 332 1.10 -19.27 -22.44
CA ALA A 332 1.87 -18.41 -21.55
C ALA A 332 2.49 -17.18 -22.24
N THR A 333 2.71 -17.24 -23.55
CA THR A 333 3.26 -16.14 -24.37
C THR A 333 2.23 -15.51 -25.30
N VAL A 334 0.95 -15.90 -25.19
CA VAL A 334 -0.12 -15.30 -26.00
C VAL A 334 -0.29 -13.85 -25.61
N ASP A 335 -0.56 -13.00 -26.60
CA ASP A 335 -0.97 -11.61 -26.40
C ASP A 335 -2.49 -11.53 -26.17
N PRO A 336 -2.97 -11.37 -24.92
CA PRO A 336 -4.39 -11.25 -24.58
C PRO A 336 -5.13 -10.11 -25.28
N SER A 337 -4.44 -9.07 -25.75
CA SER A 337 -5.07 -7.98 -26.51
C SER A 337 -5.58 -8.43 -27.88
N LYS A 338 -5.20 -9.62 -28.34
CA LYS A 338 -5.71 -10.24 -29.58
C LYS A 338 -6.97 -11.08 -29.37
N ILE A 339 -7.42 -11.25 -28.12
CA ILE A 339 -8.66 -11.99 -27.83
C ILE A 339 -9.85 -11.10 -28.21
N ASN A 340 -10.63 -11.59 -29.17
CA ASN A 340 -11.83 -10.91 -29.66
C ASN A 340 -13.07 -11.82 -29.70
N GLU A 341 -12.91 -13.10 -29.36
CA GLU A 341 -13.99 -14.08 -29.30
C GLU A 341 -13.72 -15.06 -28.15
N ILE A 342 -14.77 -15.37 -27.39
CA ILE A 342 -14.79 -16.48 -26.44
C ILE A 342 -15.89 -17.44 -26.88
N LYS A 343 -15.57 -18.74 -26.84
CA LYS A 343 -16.46 -19.84 -27.22
C LYS A 343 -16.62 -20.75 -26.01
N VAL A 344 -17.85 -21.19 -25.78
CA VAL A 344 -18.18 -22.14 -24.70
C VAL A 344 -18.87 -23.35 -25.31
N GLY A 345 -18.39 -24.53 -25.00
CA GLY A 345 -18.95 -25.79 -25.50
C GLY A 345 -18.65 -26.95 -24.58
N VAL A 346 -18.96 -28.14 -25.04
CA VAL A 346 -18.65 -29.40 -24.35
C VAL A 346 -17.41 -30.03 -24.97
N ALA A 347 -16.38 -30.30 -24.17
CA ALA A 347 -15.26 -31.10 -24.63
C ALA A 347 -15.74 -32.54 -24.88
N GLN A 348 -15.68 -32.98 -26.15
CA GLN A 348 -16.15 -34.31 -26.53
C GLN A 348 -15.10 -35.39 -26.17
N GLY A 349 -15.56 -36.63 -25.96
CA GLY A 349 -14.69 -37.79 -25.78
C GLY A 349 -14.66 -38.41 -24.38
N ASP A 350 -15.47 -37.93 -23.43
CA ASP A 350 -15.65 -38.56 -22.12
C ASP A 350 -17.12 -38.53 -21.68
N SER A 351 -17.43 -39.28 -20.63
CA SER A 351 -18.69 -39.30 -19.88
C SER A 351 -18.76 -38.14 -18.87
N PRO A 352 -19.95 -37.69 -18.47
CA PRO A 352 -21.29 -38.18 -18.82
C PRO A 352 -21.86 -37.58 -20.12
N ASN A 353 -22.68 -38.37 -20.79
CA ASN A 353 -23.43 -38.02 -21.99
C ASN A 353 -24.85 -38.63 -21.85
N PRO A 354 -25.94 -37.83 -21.92
CA PRO A 354 -25.99 -36.41 -22.27
C PRO A 354 -25.42 -35.50 -21.18
N SER A 355 -24.94 -34.33 -21.58
CA SER A 355 -24.51 -33.27 -20.68
C SER A 355 -25.16 -31.94 -21.06
N ALA A 356 -25.58 -31.18 -20.05
CA ALA A 356 -26.10 -29.83 -20.19
C ALA A 356 -25.24 -28.91 -19.34
N ILE A 357 -24.38 -28.15 -20.01
CA ILE A 357 -23.56 -27.12 -19.37
C ILE A 357 -24.36 -25.83 -19.27
N LYS A 358 -24.17 -25.12 -18.15
CA LYS A 358 -24.84 -23.86 -17.85
C LYS A 358 -23.80 -22.82 -17.51
N TYR A 359 -23.90 -21.64 -18.10
CA TYR A 359 -22.90 -20.61 -17.86
C TYR A 359 -23.45 -19.19 -17.96
N ASP A 360 -22.82 -18.30 -17.21
CA ASP A 360 -23.24 -16.90 -17.05
C ASP A 360 -22.01 -16.01 -16.73
N ASN A 361 -22.18 -14.68 -16.76
CA ASN A 361 -21.21 -13.68 -16.30
C ASN A 361 -19.80 -13.82 -16.87
N ILE A 362 -19.68 -14.06 -18.17
CA ILE A 362 -18.38 -14.22 -18.83
C ILE A 362 -17.66 -12.87 -18.81
N LYS A 363 -16.50 -12.83 -18.18
CA LYS A 363 -15.64 -11.65 -18.07
C LYS A 363 -14.21 -12.01 -18.48
N ILE A 364 -13.54 -11.08 -19.12
CA ILE A 364 -12.08 -11.10 -19.26
C ILE A 364 -11.49 -10.00 -18.39
N ARG A 365 -10.51 -10.36 -17.57
CA ARG A 365 -9.90 -9.48 -16.57
C ARG A 365 -8.39 -9.45 -16.74
N TYR A 366 -7.78 -8.27 -16.63
CA TYR A 366 -6.34 -8.05 -16.66
C TYR A 366 -5.89 -7.33 -15.38
N GLN A 367 -4.84 -7.81 -14.70
CA GLN A 367 -4.39 -7.26 -13.41
C GLN A 367 -2.87 -7.13 -13.25
#